data_AF-A0A3Q3XRH8-F1
#
_entry.id   AF-A0A3Q3XRH8-F1
#
_cell.length_a   1.000
_cell.length_b   1.000
_cell.length_c   1.000
_cell.angle_alpha   90.00
_cell.angle_beta   90.00
_cell.angle_gamma   90.00
#
_symmetry.space_group_name_H-M   'P 1'
#
loop_
_entity.id
_entity.type
_entity.pdbx_description
1 polymer ?
#
loop_
_entity_poly.entity_id
_entity_poly.type
_entity_poly.pdbx_seq_one_letter_code
_entity_poly.pdbx_strand_id
1 'polypeptide(L)'
;MHHSSLESVFLLLQERRKALQIEVDQASRPEKTAKPTGFGQWGTAQFNTSEQQQKFLRLMGGFKKGFQPAAGNTEKANMALGKNAQQQLQQGLLGEFERAHSRRMDTRGAGLGFTPPSNKKFFIDINTSRSIRFDD
;
A
#
# COMPACT_ATOMS: atom_id res chain seq x y z
N MET A 1 38.76 -5.59 58.46
CA MET A 1 37.92 -6.28 57.44
C MET A 1 36.63 -5.55 57.08
N HIS A 2 36.17 -4.53 57.84
CA HIS A 2 34.90 -3.83 57.54
C HIS A 2 34.96 -2.75 56.44
N HIS A 3 36.14 -2.17 56.17
CA HIS A 3 36.27 -1.12 55.13
C HIS A 3 36.11 -1.67 53.70
N SER A 4 36.67 -2.85 53.41
CA SER A 4 36.58 -3.46 52.07
C SER A 4 35.15 -3.86 51.67
N SER A 5 34.28 -4.14 52.65
CA SER A 5 32.90 -4.53 52.39
C SER A 5 32.05 -3.35 51.90
N LEU A 6 32.28 -2.14 52.42
CA LEU A 6 31.55 -0.95 52.01
C LEU A 6 31.95 -0.49 50.60
N GLU A 7 33.24 -0.61 50.25
CA GLU A 7 33.71 -0.31 48.89
C GLU A 7 33.14 -1.28 47.85
N SER A 8 33.05 -2.58 48.17
CA SER A 8 32.38 -3.56 47.30
C SER A 8 30.89 -3.24 47.09
N VAL A 9 30.18 -2.79 48.13
CA VAL A 9 28.76 -2.41 48.00
C VAL A 9 28.61 -1.14 47.15
N PHE A 10 29.51 -0.17 47.31
CA PHE A 10 29.51 1.05 46.50
C PHE A 10 29.74 0.76 45.01
N LEU A 11 30.73 -0.08 44.69
CA LEU A 11 31.01 -0.49 43.31
C LEU A 11 29.83 -1.24 42.69
N LEU A 12 29.19 -2.14 43.44
CA LEU A 12 28.01 -2.86 42.97
C LEU A 12 26.84 -1.92 42.66
N LEU A 13 26.61 -0.91 43.52
CA LEU A 13 25.56 0.08 43.32
C LEU A 13 25.83 0.96 42.09
N GLN A 14 27.10 1.32 41.86
CA GLN A 14 27.53 2.08 40.70
C GLN A 14 27.32 1.31 39.40
N GLU A 15 27.74 0.04 39.34
CA GLU A 15 27.55 -0.81 38.17
C GLU A 15 26.06 -1.05 37.89
N ARG A 16 25.25 -1.25 38.94
CA ARG A 16 23.78 -1.33 38.80
C ARG A 16 23.18 -0.06 38.23
N ARG A 17 23.63 1.12 38.67
CA ARG A 17 23.16 2.41 38.13
C ARG A 17 23.52 2.56 36.64
N LYS A 18 24.74 2.18 36.25
CA LYS A 18 25.17 2.22 34.84
C LYS A 18 24.36 1.27 33.96
N ALA A 19 24.11 0.04 34.44
CA ALA A 19 23.30 -0.92 33.70
C ALA A 19 21.88 -0.39 33.43
N LEU A 20 21.24 0.21 34.45
CA LEU A 20 19.92 0.83 34.29
C LEU A 20 19.94 2.01 33.31
N GLN A 21 21.00 2.82 33.33
CA GLN A 21 21.15 3.92 32.37
C GLN A 21 21.30 3.39 30.94
N ILE A 22 22.07 2.32 30.74
CA ILE A 22 22.24 1.68 29.43
C ILE A 22 20.93 1.10 28.92
N GLU A 23 20.12 0.49 29.78
CA GLU A 23 18.78 0.00 29.43
C GLU A 23 17.83 1.13 29.05
N VAL A 24 17.82 2.23 29.81
CA VAL A 24 17.04 3.43 29.49
C VAL A 24 17.51 4.05 28.19
N ASP A 25 18.81 4.20 27.98
CA ASP A 25 19.39 4.74 26.76
C ASP A 25 19.05 3.85 25.56
N GLN A 26 19.14 2.53 25.70
CA GLN A 26 18.78 1.56 24.66
C GLN A 26 17.28 1.53 24.38
N ALA A 27 16.41 1.67 25.38
CA ALA A 27 14.96 1.76 25.23
C ALA A 27 14.53 3.14 24.67
N SER A 28 15.30 4.19 24.95
CA SER A 28 15.10 5.54 24.41
C SER A 28 15.60 5.68 22.98
N ARG A 29 16.42 4.75 22.49
CA ARG A 29 16.77 4.70 21.07
C ARG A 29 15.46 4.54 20.31
N PRO A 30 15.13 5.47 19.41
CA PRO A 30 13.96 5.29 18.57
C PRO A 30 14.15 3.96 17.85
N GLU A 31 13.22 3.04 18.08
CA GLU A 31 13.05 1.83 17.29
C GLU A 31 13.29 2.22 15.83
N LYS A 32 14.23 1.54 15.16
CA LYS A 32 14.45 1.68 13.72
C LYS A 32 13.25 1.07 12.98
N THR A 33 12.03 1.43 13.36
CA THR A 33 10.92 1.49 12.44
C THR A 33 11.41 2.36 11.30
N ALA A 34 11.49 1.74 10.13
CA ALA A 34 11.96 2.37 8.90
C ALA A 34 11.35 3.77 8.84
N LYS A 35 12.22 4.79 8.97
CA LYS A 35 11.84 6.19 8.82
C LYS A 35 10.92 6.25 7.60
N PRO A 36 9.81 7.01 7.63
CA PRO A 36 9.12 7.35 6.40
C PRO A 36 10.16 8.14 5.60
N THR A 37 10.89 7.44 4.74
CA THR A 37 11.97 8.04 4.00
C THR A 37 11.26 9.07 3.16
N GLY A 38 11.61 10.34 3.35
CA GLY A 38 10.85 11.51 2.92
C GLY A 38 10.78 11.65 1.41
N PHE A 39 10.25 10.62 0.74
CA PHE A 39 10.06 10.45 -0.69
C PHE A 39 8.55 10.47 -1.04
N GLY A 40 7.69 10.76 -0.06
CA GLY A 40 6.24 10.86 -0.21
C GLY A 40 5.62 9.55 -0.70
N GLN A 41 4.79 9.64 -1.74
CA GLN A 41 4.09 8.53 -2.41
C GLN A 41 5.02 7.37 -2.82
N TRP A 42 6.29 7.66 -3.10
CA TRP A 42 7.26 6.67 -3.60
C TRP A 42 7.98 5.92 -2.49
N GLY A 43 7.78 6.28 -1.22
CA GLY A 43 8.47 5.64 -0.08
C GLY A 43 8.15 4.16 0.08
N THR A 44 6.99 3.71 -0.41
CA THR A 44 6.54 2.31 -0.36
C THR A 44 6.84 1.52 -1.64
N ALA A 45 7.37 2.17 -2.68
CA ALA A 45 7.72 1.49 -3.93
C ALA A 45 8.86 0.49 -3.67
N GLN A 46 8.64 -0.76 -4.09
CA GLN A 46 9.60 -1.86 -3.92
C GLN A 46 10.37 -2.10 -5.22
N PHE A 47 11.69 -2.23 -5.12
CA PHE A 47 12.59 -2.47 -6.25
C PHE A 47 13.53 -3.64 -5.92
N ASN A 48 13.98 -4.33 -6.96
CA ASN A 48 14.89 -5.47 -6.81
C ASN A 48 16.33 -5.05 -6.43
N THR A 49 16.74 -3.83 -6.82
CA THR A 49 18.06 -3.29 -6.50
C THR A 49 17.96 -1.88 -5.94
N SER A 50 18.88 -1.54 -5.04
CA SER A 50 18.99 -0.19 -4.46
C SER A 50 19.33 0.86 -5.52
N GLU A 51 20.11 0.49 -6.54
CA GLU A 51 20.44 1.37 -7.66
C GLU A 51 19.19 1.75 -8.48
N GLN A 52 18.31 0.78 -8.77
CA GLN A 52 17.05 1.06 -9.47
C GLN A 52 16.14 1.96 -8.63
N GLN A 53 16.06 1.71 -7.33
CA GLN A 53 15.29 2.57 -6.42
C GLN A 53 15.82 4.01 -6.42
N GLN A 54 17.14 4.20 -6.33
CA GLN A 54 17.75 5.53 -6.34
C GLN A 54 17.57 6.24 -7.68
N LYS A 55 17.73 5.53 -8.80
CA LYS A 55 17.46 6.07 -10.15
C LYS A 55 16.00 6.47 -10.30
N PHE A 56 15.07 5.62 -9.87
CA PHE A 56 13.64 5.90 -9.88
C PHE A 56 13.29 7.12 -9.04
N LEU A 57 13.75 7.18 -7.80
CA LEU A 57 13.50 8.31 -6.90
C LEU A 57 14.11 9.61 -7.44
N ARG A 58 15.25 9.54 -8.15
CA ARG A 58 15.83 10.70 -8.85
C ARG A 58 14.98 11.15 -10.03
N LEU A 59 14.48 10.21 -10.83
CA LEU A 59 13.60 10.48 -11.96
C LEU A 59 12.26 11.09 -11.52
N MET A 60 11.66 10.53 -10.47
CA MET A 60 10.37 10.99 -9.93
C MET A 60 10.47 12.28 -9.09
N GLY A 61 11.65 12.92 -9.07
CA GLY A 61 11.86 14.17 -8.34
C GLY A 61 11.75 14.01 -6.82
N GLY A 62 12.09 12.83 -6.29
CA GLY A 62 12.19 12.55 -4.85
C GLY A 62 13.48 13.12 -4.21
N PHE A 63 14.48 13.48 -5.01
CA PHE A 63 15.73 14.12 -4.55
C PHE A 63 15.83 15.62 -4.90
N LYS A 64 14.75 16.29 -5.34
CA LYS A 64 14.81 17.73 -5.64
C LYS A 64 15.06 18.54 -4.37
N LYS A 65 15.96 19.53 -4.43
CA LYS A 65 16.22 20.48 -3.33
C LYS A 65 14.96 21.35 -3.16
N GLY A 66 14.14 21.02 -2.17
CA GLY A 66 12.79 21.57 -2.01
C GLY A 66 11.67 20.51 -2.02
N PHE A 67 12.02 19.22 -2.09
CA PHE A 67 11.07 18.14 -1.80
C PHE A 67 10.66 18.23 -0.32
N GLN A 68 9.56 18.91 -0.06
CA GLN A 68 8.88 18.79 1.22
C GLN A 68 8.09 17.49 1.17
N PRO A 69 8.39 16.49 2.02
CA PRO A 69 7.49 15.37 2.18
C PRO A 69 6.17 15.98 2.67
N ALA A 70 5.12 15.88 1.84
CA ALA A 70 3.83 16.47 2.17
C ALA A 70 3.40 15.93 3.54
N ALA A 71 3.34 16.82 4.53
CA ALA A 71 2.83 16.55 5.88
C ALA A 71 1.29 16.42 5.87
N GLY A 72 0.74 15.81 4.81
CA GLY A 72 -0.67 15.53 4.67
C GLY A 72 -0.90 14.08 5.06
N ASN A 73 -1.72 13.87 6.09
CA ASN A 73 -2.23 12.59 6.60
C ASN A 73 -1.62 11.34 5.95
N THR A 74 -0.74 10.69 6.70
CA THR A 74 -0.10 9.40 6.43
C THR A 74 -1.08 8.21 6.30
N GLU A 75 -2.35 8.48 6.04
CA GLU A 75 -3.39 7.49 5.83
C GLU A 75 -3.65 7.31 4.33
N LYS A 76 -2.76 6.52 3.72
CA LYS A 76 -3.10 5.50 2.70
C LYS A 76 -3.51 5.92 1.29
N ALA A 77 -4.03 7.12 1.02
CA ALA A 77 -4.75 7.34 -0.25
C ALA A 77 -3.87 7.41 -1.52
N ASN A 78 -2.59 7.75 -1.42
CA ASN A 78 -1.71 7.95 -2.59
C ASN A 78 -0.31 7.36 -2.36
N MET A 79 -0.22 6.11 -1.92
CA MET A 79 1.07 5.42 -1.78
C MET A 79 1.27 4.43 -2.92
N ALA A 80 2.50 4.31 -3.40
CA ALA A 80 2.86 3.23 -4.33
C ALA A 80 2.60 1.87 -3.66
N LEU A 81 2.10 0.90 -4.42
CA LEU A 81 1.88 -0.46 -3.93
C LEU A 81 3.21 -1.10 -3.54
N GLY A 82 3.29 -1.61 -2.31
CA GLY A 82 4.41 -2.43 -1.86
C GLY A 82 4.31 -3.86 -2.39
N LYS A 83 5.40 -4.62 -2.32
CA LYS A 83 5.53 -5.99 -2.87
C LYS A 83 4.40 -6.94 -2.44
N ASN A 84 4.06 -6.99 -1.15
CA ASN A 84 3.03 -7.89 -0.63
C ASN A 84 1.63 -7.53 -1.17
N ALA A 85 1.29 -6.24 -1.16
CA ALA A 85 0.01 -5.77 -1.67
C ALA A 85 -0.08 -5.90 -3.19
N GLN A 86 1.03 -5.74 -3.92
CA GLN A 86 1.11 -6.04 -5.35
C GLN A 86 0.84 -7.52 -5.62
N GLN A 87 1.46 -8.43 -4.87
CA GLN A 87 1.24 -9.88 -5.03
C GLN A 87 -0.20 -10.27 -4.75
N GLN A 88 -0.81 -9.73 -3.69
CA GLN A 88 -2.21 -9.97 -3.37
C GLN A 88 -3.14 -9.46 -4.47
N LEU A 89 -2.89 -8.25 -4.99
CA LEU A 89 -3.65 -7.70 -6.11
C LEU A 89 -3.51 -8.58 -7.36
N GLN A 90 -2.30 -9.03 -7.66
CA GLN A 90 -2.03 -9.90 -8.81
C GLN A 90 -2.77 -11.24 -8.70
N GLN A 91 -2.79 -11.84 -7.51
CA GLN A 91 -3.57 -13.07 -7.26
C GLN A 91 -5.06 -12.84 -7.47
N GLY A 92 -5.60 -11.72 -6.96
CA GLY A 92 -6.99 -11.34 -7.19
C GLY A 92 -7.30 -11.19 -8.68
N LEU A 93 -6.46 -10.46 -9.42
CA LEU A 93 -6.62 -10.26 -10.87
C LEU A 93 -6.60 -11.57 -11.67
N LEU A 94 -5.76 -12.53 -11.29
CA LEU A 94 -5.74 -13.85 -11.92
C LEU A 94 -7.05 -14.61 -11.66
N GLY A 95 -7.58 -14.57 -10.44
CA GLY A 95 -8.87 -15.18 -10.13
C GLY A 95 -10.04 -14.52 -10.87
N GLU A 96 -10.03 -13.19 -10.99
CA GLU A 96 -11.01 -12.43 -11.79
C GLU A 96 -10.95 -12.83 -13.27
N PHE A 97 -9.74 -12.96 -13.81
CA PHE A 97 -9.49 -13.39 -15.18
C PHE A 97 -10.03 -14.79 -15.42
N GLU A 98 -9.69 -15.77 -14.57
CA GLU A 98 -10.18 -17.14 -14.69
C GLU A 98 -11.70 -17.21 -14.58
N ARG A 99 -12.31 -16.42 -13.68
CA ARG A 99 -13.77 -16.34 -13.55
C ARG A 99 -14.41 -15.74 -14.81
N ALA A 100 -13.87 -14.66 -15.35
CA ALA A 100 -14.36 -14.07 -16.59
C ALA A 100 -14.18 -15.02 -17.80
N HIS A 101 -13.07 -15.77 -17.83
CA HIS A 101 -12.76 -16.71 -18.90
C HIS A 101 -13.64 -17.97 -18.85
N SER A 102 -13.89 -18.51 -17.65
CA SER A 102 -14.78 -19.65 -17.42
C SER A 102 -16.26 -19.28 -17.49
N ARG A 103 -16.59 -17.98 -17.49
CA ARG A 103 -17.95 -17.49 -17.64
C ARG A 103 -18.48 -17.89 -19.00
N ARG A 104 -19.28 -18.96 -19.02
CA ARG A 104 -20.08 -19.28 -20.20
C ARG A 104 -21.23 -18.28 -20.32
N MET A 105 -21.36 -17.72 -21.52
CA MET A 105 -22.46 -16.81 -21.86
C MET A 105 -23.73 -17.60 -22.17
N ASP A 106 -24.20 -18.37 -21.19
CA ASP A 106 -25.41 -19.19 -21.33
C ASP A 106 -26.64 -18.31 -21.62
N THR A 107 -26.54 -17.02 -21.27
CA THR A 107 -27.48 -15.95 -21.60
C THR A 107 -26.96 -15.11 -22.77
N ARG A 108 -26.84 -15.72 -23.95
CA ARG A 108 -26.59 -15.01 -25.21
C ARG A 108 -27.75 -14.02 -25.47
N GLY A 109 -27.60 -12.77 -25.02
CA GLY A 109 -28.57 -11.68 -25.30
C GLY A 109 -29.29 -11.06 -24.09
N ALA A 110 -29.02 -11.49 -22.85
CA ALA A 110 -29.48 -10.73 -21.68
C ALA A 110 -28.44 -9.66 -21.33
N GLY A 111 -28.63 -8.45 -21.83
CA GLY A 111 -27.85 -7.28 -21.40
C GLY A 111 -28.02 -6.98 -19.90
N LEU A 112 -27.28 -5.99 -19.40
CA LEU A 112 -27.30 -5.49 -18.01
C LEU A 112 -28.73 -5.18 -17.51
N GLY A 113 -29.42 -6.18 -16.95
CA GLY A 113 -30.75 -6.05 -16.36
C GLY A 113 -31.94 -6.50 -17.21
N PHE A 114 -31.74 -7.15 -18.36
CA PHE A 114 -32.84 -7.64 -19.18
C PHE A 114 -32.87 -9.16 -19.27
N THR A 115 -33.84 -9.79 -18.60
CA THR A 115 -34.11 -11.22 -18.76
C THR A 115 -35.24 -11.38 -19.78
N PRO A 116 -34.99 -11.92 -20.99
CA PRO A 116 -36.06 -12.14 -21.94
C PRO A 116 -37.04 -13.20 -21.38
N PRO A 117 -38.36 -12.94 -21.39
CA PRO A 117 -39.36 -13.95 -21.04
C PRO A 117 -39.25 -15.15 -22.01
N SER A 118 -39.25 -16.37 -21.47
CA SER A 118 -38.91 -17.61 -22.18
C SER A 118 -39.79 -17.95 -23.40
N ASN A 119 -40.92 -17.26 -23.56
CA ASN A 119 -41.96 -17.56 -24.53
C ASN A 119 -42.36 -16.37 -25.44
N LYS A 120 -41.69 -15.21 -25.34
CA LYS A 120 -42.05 -14.02 -26.12
C LYS A 120 -40.97 -13.68 -27.15
N LYS A 121 -41.27 -13.88 -28.43
CA LYS A 121 -40.48 -13.30 -29.53
C LYS A 121 -40.69 -11.78 -29.52
N PHE A 122 -39.62 -11.02 -29.29
CA PHE A 122 -39.66 -9.57 -29.50
C PHE A 122 -39.68 -9.30 -30.99
N PHE A 123 -40.66 -8.52 -31.44
CA PHE A 123 -40.73 -8.01 -32.81
C PHE A 123 -40.11 -6.62 -32.81
N ILE A 124 -39.03 -6.44 -33.57
CA ILE A 124 -38.46 -5.12 -33.84
C ILE A 124 -39.12 -4.63 -35.12
N ASP A 125 -39.98 -3.62 -34.98
CA ASP A 125 -40.50 -2.91 -36.15
C ASP A 125 -39.40 -1.99 -36.69
N ILE A 126 -38.82 -2.38 -37.83
CA ILE A 126 -37.76 -1.65 -38.53
C ILE A 126 -38.20 -0.25 -38.98
N ASN A 127 -39.50 0.02 -39.07
CA ASN A 127 -40.03 1.31 -39.48
C ASN A 127 -40.32 2.23 -38.29
N THR A 128 -40.27 1.71 -37.07
CA THR A 128 -40.48 2.50 -35.85
C THR A 128 -39.14 3.09 -35.38
N SER A 129 -39.07 4.43 -35.33
CA SER A 129 -37.95 5.15 -34.70
C SER A 129 -38.51 6.09 -33.64
N ARG A 130 -37.98 6.01 -32.41
CA ARG A 130 -38.27 6.93 -31.30
C ARG A 130 -37.08 7.83 -30.97
N SER A 131 -36.18 8.06 -31.92
CA SER A 131 -35.07 8.99 -31.70
C SER A 131 -35.58 10.42 -31.66
N ILE A 132 -35.15 11.16 -30.64
CA ILE A 132 -35.32 12.61 -30.52
C ILE A 132 -34.11 13.23 -31.22
N ARG A 133 -34.33 14.13 -32.18
CA ARG A 133 -33.24 14.93 -32.76
C ARG A 133 -32.99 16.12 -31.86
N PHE A 134 -31.72 16.42 -31.63
CA PHE A 134 -31.31 17.67 -31.00
C PHE A 134 -31.11 18.70 -32.12
N ASP A 135 -31.76 19.85 -32.01
CA ASP A 135 -31.44 21.02 -32.83
C ASP A 135 -30.18 21.71 -32.27
N ASP A 136 -29.38 22.33 -33.15
CA ASP A 136 -28.14 23.06 -32.82
C ASP A 136 -28.39 24.32 -31.95
#